data_AF-A0A561SP06-F1
#
_entry.id   AF-A0A561SP06-F1
#
_cell.length_a   1.000
_cell.length_b   1.000
_cell.length_c   1.000
_cell.angle_alpha   90.00
_cell.angle_beta   90.00
_cell.angle_gamma   90.00
#
_symmetry.space_group_name_H-M   'P 1'
#
loop_
_entity.id
_entity.type
_entity.pdbx_description
1 polymer ?
#
loop_
_entity_poly.entity_id
_entity_poly.type
_entity_poly.pdbx_seq_one_letter_code
_entity_poly.pdbx_strand_id
1 'polypeptide(L)'
;MGVRGGPLVALAALLAGAVALAVIALFGAGWPDWWVPAGLALVTIAAYVLLWGFVVRPVRRFAAAMARMAAEDRVDLVPRARIAELDRVALALYRFRRIRPGRRGARARHRVPLPATLGVVAALVLGWAIPAAVVTVGGVEPQTDAVVRDAGASAAAQAEELHGALRGGLAVVERAAGLPTGAAITDPATTAAEVLAAEPLFRSVTVVDASGQPVATAGPAPSSAIEVPPGGPRVVQANNAGSEPLVRASSPMWDGASALVAEFDPRALNTVIRGSGGHTRVVDGQRATVLDSSGYTAFDPLDDPALGALAAAASGGTPAVDTPEDGRVAAAQRVTPPGTATDLGWVLVEDQDVVAAAFAGDGNRRAALVAIVVAASLACAALAWTAVTVVAPARRLAGHVERLAVGETVAPLAPQRLDEIGTAVEATNRLAATRTVRRVARA
;
A
#
# COMPACT_ATOMS: atom_id res chain seq x y z
N MET A 1 14.64 -22.58 21.32
CA MET A 1 13.48 -22.57 20.40
C MET A 1 13.68 -23.64 19.33
N GLY A 2 13.14 -24.84 19.55
CA GLY A 2 13.26 -25.99 18.63
C GLY A 2 12.10 -26.07 17.63
N VAL A 3 11.86 -27.26 17.07
CA VAL A 3 10.82 -27.56 16.04
C VAL A 3 9.41 -27.10 16.46
N ARG A 4 9.19 -26.81 17.75
CA ARG A 4 7.97 -26.18 18.28
C ARG A 4 7.70 -24.75 17.78
N GLY A 5 8.69 -23.98 17.34
CA GLY A 5 8.51 -22.56 16.99
C GLY A 5 8.09 -22.33 15.53
N GLY A 6 8.98 -22.64 14.58
CA GLY A 6 8.81 -22.29 13.16
C GLY A 6 7.49 -22.71 12.51
N PRO A 7 7.11 -24.00 12.53
CA PRO A 7 5.90 -24.46 11.85
C PRO A 7 4.59 -24.02 12.54
N LEU A 8 4.61 -23.74 13.85
CA LEU A 8 3.43 -23.20 14.55
C LEU A 8 3.26 -21.70 14.28
N VAL A 9 4.36 -20.95 14.10
CA VAL A 9 4.31 -19.54 13.71
C VAL A 9 3.78 -19.39 12.28
N ALA A 10 4.19 -20.27 11.35
CA ALA A 10 3.60 -20.30 10.00
C ALA A 10 2.08 -20.46 10.03
N LEU A 11 1.59 -21.30 10.95
CA LEU A 11 0.17 -21.58 11.13
C LEU A 11 -0.60 -20.43 11.75
N ALA A 12 -0.01 -19.81 12.78
CA ALA A 12 -0.60 -18.65 13.42
C ALA A 12 -0.74 -17.49 12.42
N ALA A 13 0.25 -17.30 11.55
CA ALA A 13 0.18 -16.30 10.49
C ALA A 13 -0.92 -16.58 9.45
N LEU A 14 -1.01 -17.83 8.97
CA LEU A 14 -2.06 -18.23 8.01
C LEU A 14 -3.46 -18.17 8.61
N LEU A 15 -3.62 -18.56 9.88
CA LEU A 15 -4.88 -18.42 10.62
C LEU A 15 -5.24 -16.95 10.86
N ALA A 16 -4.28 -16.10 11.22
CA ALA A 16 -4.51 -14.67 11.36
C ALA A 16 -4.97 -14.04 10.05
N GLY A 17 -4.36 -14.42 8.92
CA GLY A 17 -4.81 -14.04 7.58
C GLY A 17 -6.23 -14.51 7.27
N ALA A 18 -6.56 -15.77 7.59
CA ALA A 18 -7.90 -16.32 7.39
C ALA A 18 -8.97 -15.61 8.24
N VAL A 19 -8.66 -15.29 9.49
CA VAL A 19 -9.54 -14.53 10.37
C VAL A 19 -9.71 -13.10 9.87
N ALA A 20 -8.62 -12.43 9.46
CA ALA A 20 -8.70 -11.08 8.90
C ALA A 20 -9.58 -11.04 7.64
N LEU A 21 -9.40 -11.97 6.71
CA LEU A 21 -10.24 -12.08 5.51
C LEU A 21 -11.69 -12.42 5.84
N ALA A 22 -11.94 -13.30 6.80
CA ALA A 22 -13.30 -13.62 7.25
C ALA A 22 -14.00 -12.42 7.88
N VAL A 23 -13.30 -11.64 8.70
CA VAL A 23 -13.81 -10.39 9.30
C VAL A 23 -14.11 -9.37 8.19
N ILE A 24 -13.19 -9.15 7.25
CA ILE A 24 -13.41 -8.24 6.11
C ILE A 24 -14.62 -8.68 5.28
N ALA A 25 -14.80 -9.99 5.06
CA ALA A 25 -15.95 -10.53 4.32
C ALA A 25 -17.27 -10.44 5.10
N LEU A 26 -17.26 -10.62 6.42
CA LEU A 26 -18.46 -10.57 7.27
C LEU A 26 -18.97 -9.15 7.51
N PHE A 27 -18.07 -8.17 7.58
CA PHE A 27 -18.41 -6.77 7.84
C PHE A 27 -18.37 -5.89 6.58
N GLY A 28 -17.94 -6.45 5.46
CA GLY A 28 -17.85 -5.78 4.17
C GLY A 28 -19.09 -5.92 3.30
N ALA A 29 -19.80 -4.82 3.07
CA ALA A 29 -20.83 -4.79 2.03
C ALA A 29 -20.15 -4.91 0.66
N GLY A 30 -20.37 -6.02 -0.06
CA GLY A 30 -19.99 -6.14 -1.48
C GLY A 30 -18.84 -7.08 -1.82
N TRP A 31 -18.37 -7.94 -0.91
CA TRP A 31 -17.38 -8.95 -1.28
C TRP A 31 -18.00 -10.06 -2.14
N PRO A 32 -17.49 -10.30 -3.36
CA PRO A 32 -17.86 -11.48 -4.11
C PRO A 32 -17.12 -12.67 -3.48
N ASP A 33 -17.93 -13.56 -2.94
CA ASP A 33 -17.64 -14.97 -2.73
C ASP A 33 -16.78 -15.44 -1.53
N TRP A 34 -17.44 -16.24 -0.70
CA TRP A 34 -16.92 -17.03 0.41
C TRP A 34 -15.77 -18.00 0.04
N TRP A 35 -15.49 -18.25 -1.25
CA TRP A 35 -14.49 -19.22 -1.66
C TRP A 35 -13.05 -18.76 -1.41
N VAL A 36 -12.76 -17.46 -1.36
CA VAL A 36 -11.41 -16.93 -1.02
C VAL A 36 -11.00 -17.28 0.43
N PRO A 37 -11.78 -16.89 1.47
CA PRO A 37 -11.45 -17.27 2.85
C PRO A 37 -11.55 -18.79 3.08
N ALA A 38 -12.50 -19.48 2.42
CA ALA A 38 -12.59 -20.94 2.50
C ALA A 38 -11.36 -21.62 1.89
N GLY A 39 -10.87 -21.12 0.76
CA GLY A 39 -9.63 -21.57 0.12
C GLY A 39 -8.42 -21.40 1.04
N LEU A 40 -8.31 -20.25 1.71
CA LEU A 40 -7.21 -20.02 2.66
C LEU A 40 -7.28 -20.99 3.84
N ALA A 41 -8.48 -21.24 4.39
CA ALA A 41 -8.66 -22.20 5.48
C ALA A 41 -8.22 -23.62 5.05
N LEU A 42 -8.62 -24.05 3.85
CA LEU A 42 -8.21 -25.35 3.29
C LEU A 42 -6.69 -25.44 3.12
N VAL A 43 -6.07 -24.41 2.55
CA VAL A 43 -4.62 -24.31 2.35
C VAL A 43 -3.88 -24.37 3.68
N THR A 44 -4.40 -23.68 4.70
CA THR A 44 -3.85 -23.67 6.06
C THR A 44 -3.90 -25.05 6.71
N ILE A 45 -5.04 -25.75 6.60
CA ILE A 45 -5.22 -27.10 7.13
C ILE A 45 -4.29 -28.09 6.40
N ALA A 46 -4.22 -28.01 5.07
CA ALA A 46 -3.36 -28.88 4.27
C ALA A 46 -1.88 -28.66 4.60
N ALA A 47 -1.43 -27.41 4.66
CA ALA A 47 -0.08 -27.03 5.06
C ALA A 47 0.25 -27.53 6.48
N TYR A 48 -0.70 -27.42 7.43
CA TYR A 48 -0.54 -27.95 8.77
C TYR A 48 -0.28 -29.44 8.79
N VAL A 49 -1.16 -30.21 8.16
CA VAL A 49 -1.11 -31.68 8.17
C VAL A 49 0.19 -32.14 7.51
N LEU A 50 0.61 -31.48 6.42
CA LEU A 50 1.89 -31.74 5.75
C LEU A 50 3.08 -31.46 6.66
N LEU A 51 3.18 -30.27 7.25
CA LEU A 51 4.32 -29.91 8.12
C LEU A 51 4.35 -30.77 9.38
N TRP A 52 3.21 -31.00 10.02
CA TRP A 52 3.16 -31.77 11.26
C TRP A 52 3.43 -33.26 11.02
N GLY A 53 2.82 -33.84 9.98
CA GLY A 53 2.94 -35.25 9.64
C GLY A 53 4.32 -35.62 9.08
N PHE A 54 4.91 -34.76 8.24
CA PHE A 54 6.14 -35.06 7.50
C PHE A 54 7.39 -34.35 8.02
N VAL A 55 7.29 -33.33 8.87
CA VAL A 55 8.46 -32.66 9.45
C VAL A 55 8.49 -32.83 10.97
N VAL A 56 7.47 -32.34 11.68
CA VAL A 56 7.50 -32.25 13.14
C VAL A 56 7.50 -33.62 13.81
N ARG A 57 6.51 -34.46 13.53
CA ARG A 57 6.33 -35.75 14.21
C ARG A 57 7.50 -36.72 13.95
N PRO A 58 8.02 -36.86 12.72
CA PRO A 58 9.14 -37.75 12.46
C PRO A 58 10.45 -37.26 13.08
N VAL A 59 10.77 -35.95 13.01
CA VAL A 59 11.98 -35.39 13.62
C VAL A 59 11.96 -35.59 15.13
N ARG A 60 10.83 -35.36 15.80
CA ARG A 60 10.69 -35.61 17.24
C ARG A 60 10.86 -37.07 17.62
N ARG A 61 10.24 -37.98 16.87
CA ARG A 61 10.38 -39.43 17.10
C ARG A 61 11.83 -39.87 16.93
N PHE A 62 12.51 -39.35 15.91
CA PHE A 62 13.90 -39.66 15.65
C PHE A 62 14.84 -39.11 16.74
N ALA A 63 14.66 -37.85 17.15
CA ALA A 63 15.45 -37.25 18.23
C ALA A 63 15.29 -38.01 19.55
N ALA A 64 14.05 -38.39 19.91
CA ALA A 64 13.81 -39.21 21.09
C ALA A 64 14.50 -40.59 21.00
N ALA A 65 14.53 -41.21 19.81
CA ALA A 65 15.23 -42.46 19.60
C ALA A 65 16.75 -42.31 19.67
N MET A 66 17.31 -41.22 19.14
CA MET A 66 18.73 -40.88 19.24
C MET A 66 19.17 -40.62 20.68
N ALA A 67 18.34 -39.94 21.48
CA ALA A 67 18.59 -39.75 22.90
C ALA A 67 18.61 -41.08 23.67
N ARG A 68 17.67 -42.00 23.39
CA ARG A 68 17.66 -43.34 23.99
C ARG A 68 18.87 -44.16 23.57
N MET A 69 19.25 -44.11 22.29
CA MET A 69 20.49 -44.73 21.80
C MET A 69 21.71 -44.25 22.59
N ALA A 70 21.84 -42.94 22.83
CA ALA A 70 22.98 -42.39 23.56
C ALA A 70 22.99 -42.78 25.04
N ALA A 71 21.81 -42.91 25.67
CA ALA A 71 21.68 -43.35 27.05
C ALA A 71 22.01 -44.84 27.22
N GLU A 72 21.59 -45.69 26.29
CA GLU A 72 21.71 -47.15 26.38
C GLU A 72 22.92 -47.73 25.62
N ASP A 73 23.70 -46.88 24.91
CA ASP A 73 24.75 -47.26 23.93
C ASP A 73 24.30 -48.29 22.88
N ARG A 74 23.01 -48.24 22.51
CA ARG A 74 22.33 -49.22 21.65
C ARG A 74 21.79 -48.62 20.36
N VAL A 75 22.54 -48.80 19.27
CA VAL A 75 22.22 -48.25 17.94
C VAL A 75 21.01 -48.93 17.27
N ASP A 76 20.66 -50.15 17.70
CA ASP A 76 19.48 -50.87 17.21
C ASP A 76 18.14 -50.22 17.61
N LEU A 77 18.14 -49.28 18.55
CA LEU A 77 16.97 -48.52 18.98
C LEU A 77 16.57 -47.40 17.99
N VAL A 78 17.48 -46.96 17.11
CA VAL A 78 17.19 -45.88 16.15
C VAL A 78 16.30 -46.45 15.04
N PRO A 79 15.05 -45.97 14.85
CA PRO A 79 14.18 -46.49 13.83
C PRO A 79 14.56 -45.97 12.44
N ARG A 80 14.31 -46.78 11.39
CA ARG A 80 14.30 -46.26 10.02
C ARG A 80 13.15 -45.27 9.83
N ALA A 81 13.42 -44.18 9.13
CA ALA A 81 12.47 -43.10 8.93
C ALA A 81 11.95 -43.07 7.48
N ARG A 82 10.75 -42.51 7.28
CA ARG A 82 10.21 -42.22 5.93
C ARG A 82 10.82 -40.96 5.31
N ILE A 83 11.60 -40.21 6.07
CA ILE A 83 12.31 -39.02 5.63
C ILE A 83 13.70 -39.43 5.15
N ALA A 84 14.07 -39.00 3.95
CA ALA A 84 15.33 -39.40 3.31
C ALA A 84 16.56 -39.07 4.17
N GLU A 85 16.61 -37.86 4.74
CA GLU A 85 17.71 -37.37 5.56
C GLU A 85 17.86 -38.17 6.87
N LEU A 86 16.75 -38.47 7.55
CA LEU A 86 16.78 -39.23 8.82
C LEU A 86 17.11 -40.71 8.58
N ASP A 87 16.63 -41.30 7.48
CA ASP A 87 16.96 -42.67 7.12
C ASP A 87 18.44 -42.83 6.75
N ARG A 88 19.02 -41.83 6.08
CA ARG A 88 20.46 -41.77 5.80
C ARG A 88 21.27 -41.79 7.10
N VAL A 89 20.88 -40.99 8.10
CA VAL A 89 21.51 -41.01 9.43
C VAL A 89 21.42 -42.40 10.05
N ALA A 90 20.22 -42.99 10.12
CA ALA A 90 20.02 -44.32 10.71
C ALA A 90 20.86 -45.41 10.01
N LEU A 91 20.88 -45.41 8.68
CA LEU A 91 21.67 -46.33 7.86
C LEU A 91 23.17 -46.18 8.11
N ALA A 92 23.66 -44.94 8.18
CA ALA A 92 25.05 -44.65 8.44
C ALA A 92 25.46 -45.11 9.85
N LEU A 93 24.60 -44.93 10.87
CA LEU A 93 24.84 -45.44 12.22
C LEU A 93 24.92 -46.98 12.27
N TYR A 94 24.02 -47.68 11.57
CA TYR A 94 24.08 -49.14 11.49
C TYR A 94 25.38 -49.63 10.84
N ARG A 95 25.82 -48.96 9.77
CA ARG A 95 27.12 -49.23 9.12
C ARG A 95 28.29 -48.97 10.07
N PHE A 96 28.25 -47.85 10.80
CA PHE A 96 29.28 -47.47 11.75
C PHE A 96 29.49 -48.54 12.83
N ARG A 97 28.42 -49.09 13.42
CA ARG A 97 28.49 -50.16 14.43
C ARG A 97 28.54 -51.59 13.85
N ARG A 98 28.54 -51.76 12.52
CA ARG A 98 28.47 -53.05 11.83
C ARG A 98 27.28 -53.93 12.29
N ILE A 99 26.16 -53.31 12.66
CA ILE A 99 24.95 -54.02 13.08
C ILE A 99 24.11 -54.33 11.84
N ARG A 100 23.68 -55.59 11.69
CA ARG A 100 22.68 -55.93 10.66
C ARG A 100 21.32 -55.36 11.09
N PRO A 101 20.64 -54.58 10.24
CA PRO A 101 19.31 -54.07 10.58
C PRO A 101 18.37 -55.24 10.91
N GLY A 102 17.73 -55.21 12.06
CA GLY A 102 16.76 -56.25 12.44
C GLY A 102 15.56 -56.30 11.47
N ARG A 103 14.96 -57.48 11.29
CA ARG A 103 13.78 -57.72 10.42
C ARG A 103 12.58 -56.79 10.70
N ARG A 104 12.51 -56.16 11.89
CA ARG A 104 11.47 -55.19 12.28
C ARG A 104 11.62 -53.81 11.61
N GLY A 105 12.75 -53.50 10.98
CA GLY A 105 12.94 -52.29 10.19
C GLY A 105 12.33 -52.43 8.79
N ALA A 106 11.00 -52.47 8.72
CA ALA A 106 10.26 -52.57 7.46
C ALA A 106 10.78 -51.53 6.44
N ARG A 107 11.08 -52.01 5.23
CA ARG A 107 11.55 -51.20 4.09
C ARG A 107 10.60 -50.00 3.91
N ALA A 108 11.04 -48.80 4.29
CA ALA A 108 10.35 -47.58 3.88
C ALA A 108 10.48 -47.46 2.36
N ARG A 109 9.45 -47.91 1.63
CA ARG A 109 9.42 -47.97 0.16
C ARG A 109 9.40 -46.58 -0.50
N HIS A 110 8.93 -45.56 0.22
CA HIS A 110 8.91 -44.18 -0.27
C HIS A 110 9.60 -43.25 0.73
N ARG A 111 10.56 -42.48 0.23
CA ARG A 111 11.38 -41.55 1.01
C ARG A 111 11.12 -40.15 0.47
N VAL A 112 10.58 -39.28 1.31
CA VAL A 112 10.33 -37.89 0.93
C VAL A 112 11.51 -37.05 1.46
N PRO A 113 12.18 -36.25 0.61
CA PRO A 113 13.16 -35.28 1.07
C PRO A 113 12.47 -34.19 1.90
N LEU A 114 13.05 -33.81 3.03
CA LEU A 114 12.60 -32.62 3.79
C LEU A 114 12.40 -31.35 2.94
N PRO A 115 13.32 -30.96 2.02
CA PRO A 115 13.12 -29.77 1.22
C PRO A 115 11.96 -29.90 0.23
N ALA A 116 11.65 -31.11 -0.24
CA ALA A 116 10.51 -31.33 -1.15
C ALA A 116 9.19 -31.04 -0.44
N THR A 117 9.03 -31.46 0.82
CA THR A 117 7.85 -31.14 1.62
C THR A 117 7.67 -29.64 1.79
N LEU A 118 8.74 -28.89 2.08
CA LEU A 118 8.66 -27.42 2.17
C LEU A 118 8.32 -26.78 0.82
N GLY A 119 8.88 -27.28 -0.27
CA GLY A 119 8.56 -26.81 -1.62
C GLY A 119 7.09 -27.01 -1.99
N VAL A 120 6.51 -28.17 -1.64
CA VAL A 120 5.08 -28.45 -1.86
C VAL A 120 4.20 -27.49 -1.04
N VAL A 121 4.54 -27.24 0.22
CA VAL A 121 3.77 -26.29 1.05
C VAL A 121 3.90 -24.86 0.52
N ALA A 122 5.08 -24.43 0.07
CA ALA A 122 5.27 -23.14 -0.56
C ALA A 122 4.45 -23.00 -1.85
N ALA A 123 4.46 -24.04 -2.70
CA ALA A 123 3.66 -24.07 -3.92
C ALA A 123 2.16 -24.03 -3.64
N LEU A 124 1.70 -24.70 -2.57
CA LEU A 124 0.30 -24.67 -2.13
C LEU A 124 -0.13 -23.28 -1.64
N VAL A 125 0.71 -22.59 -0.86
CA VAL A 125 0.46 -21.22 -0.40
C VAL A 125 0.43 -20.23 -1.57
N LEU A 126 1.46 -20.26 -2.43
CA LEU A 126 1.54 -19.37 -3.59
C LEU A 126 0.46 -19.67 -4.63
N GLY A 127 0.13 -20.95 -4.82
CA GLY A 127 -0.94 -21.40 -5.70
C GLY A 127 -2.34 -20.97 -5.26
N TRP A 128 -2.52 -20.57 -4.00
CA TRP A 128 -3.73 -19.89 -3.54
C TRP A 128 -3.57 -18.37 -3.60
N ALA A 129 -2.46 -17.82 -3.12
CA ALA A 129 -2.27 -16.37 -3.00
C ALA A 129 -2.29 -15.67 -4.37
N ILE A 130 -1.67 -16.27 -5.39
CA ILE A 130 -1.61 -15.67 -6.73
C ILE A 130 -3.00 -15.61 -7.37
N PRO A 131 -3.79 -16.71 -7.49
CA PRO A 131 -5.15 -16.62 -8.01
C PRO A 131 -6.06 -15.74 -7.14
N ALA A 132 -5.93 -15.78 -5.82
CA ALA A 132 -6.73 -14.93 -4.94
C ALA A 132 -6.45 -13.44 -5.19
N ALA A 133 -5.18 -13.06 -5.35
CA ALA A 133 -4.78 -11.71 -5.74
C ALA A 133 -5.29 -11.36 -7.15
N VAL A 134 -5.15 -12.28 -8.11
CA VAL A 134 -5.61 -12.08 -9.49
C VAL A 134 -7.13 -11.93 -9.56
N VAL A 135 -7.93 -12.62 -8.75
CA VAL A 135 -9.38 -12.46 -8.78
C VAL A 135 -9.84 -11.22 -8.01
N THR A 136 -9.18 -10.91 -6.89
CA THR A 136 -9.43 -9.63 -6.19
C THR A 136 -9.05 -8.42 -7.04
N VAL A 137 -8.12 -8.59 -7.99
CA VAL A 137 -7.75 -7.56 -8.98
C VAL A 137 -8.61 -7.64 -10.26
N GLY A 138 -8.65 -8.78 -10.93
CA GLY A 138 -9.20 -8.98 -12.27
C GLY A 138 -10.69 -9.33 -12.34
N GLY A 139 -11.40 -9.47 -11.23
CA GLY A 139 -12.84 -9.84 -11.21
C GLY A 139 -13.80 -8.69 -11.54
N VAL A 140 -13.32 -7.62 -12.18
CA VAL A 140 -14.06 -6.38 -12.33
C VAL A 140 -14.48 -6.22 -13.78
N GLU A 141 -15.71 -6.62 -14.08
CA GLU A 141 -16.51 -5.78 -14.97
C GLU A 141 -16.77 -4.52 -14.13
N PRO A 142 -16.17 -3.36 -14.45
CA PRO A 142 -16.43 -2.16 -13.66
C PRO A 142 -17.93 -1.92 -13.69
N GLN A 143 -18.55 -1.78 -12.51
CA GLN A 143 -19.88 -1.23 -12.44
C GLN A 143 -19.76 0.24 -12.82
N THR A 144 -19.74 0.48 -14.13
CA THR A 144 -19.48 1.78 -14.75
C THR A 144 -20.39 2.83 -14.13
N ASP A 145 -21.66 2.50 -13.85
CA ASP A 145 -22.63 3.39 -13.21
C ASP A 145 -22.23 3.87 -11.81
N ALA A 146 -21.60 3.01 -11.00
CA ALA A 146 -21.16 3.37 -9.66
C ALA A 146 -19.93 4.29 -9.71
N VAL A 147 -18.98 3.96 -10.59
CA VAL A 147 -17.75 4.76 -10.81
C VAL A 147 -18.10 6.13 -11.42
N VAL A 148 -19.02 6.17 -12.37
CA VAL A 148 -19.55 7.40 -12.99
C VAL A 148 -20.24 8.28 -11.94
N ARG A 149 -21.07 7.70 -11.07
CA ARG A 149 -21.74 8.47 -10.00
C ARG A 149 -20.74 9.04 -8.99
N ASP A 150 -19.75 8.24 -8.61
CA ASP A 150 -18.71 8.65 -7.67
C ASP A 150 -17.83 9.77 -8.26
N ALA A 151 -17.42 9.62 -9.52
CA ALA A 151 -16.69 10.66 -10.26
C ALA A 151 -17.48 11.98 -10.33
N GLY A 152 -18.78 11.91 -10.64
CA GLY A 152 -19.66 13.09 -10.64
C GLY A 152 -19.77 13.75 -9.27
N ALA A 153 -19.88 12.96 -8.19
CA ALA A 153 -19.94 13.49 -6.83
C ALA A 153 -18.61 14.11 -6.38
N SER A 154 -17.47 13.49 -6.74
CA SER A 154 -16.13 14.01 -6.47
C SER A 154 -15.89 15.35 -7.17
N ALA A 155 -16.15 15.41 -8.48
CA ALA A 155 -16.01 16.65 -9.25
C ALA A 155 -16.90 17.78 -8.69
N ALA A 156 -18.12 17.45 -8.25
CA ALA A 156 -19.02 18.42 -7.62
C ALA A 156 -18.49 18.93 -6.27
N ALA A 157 -17.97 18.04 -5.42
CA ALA A 157 -17.40 18.42 -4.14
C ALA A 157 -16.16 19.31 -4.31
N GLN A 158 -15.26 18.98 -5.25
CA GLN A 158 -14.08 19.77 -5.55
C GLN A 158 -14.41 21.14 -6.14
N ALA A 159 -15.39 21.19 -7.03
CA ALA A 159 -15.89 22.45 -7.60
C ALA A 159 -16.44 23.37 -6.49
N GLU A 160 -17.22 22.82 -5.56
CA GLU A 160 -17.75 23.56 -4.41
C GLU A 160 -16.64 23.99 -3.44
N GLU A 161 -15.62 23.17 -3.21
CA GLU A 161 -14.47 23.55 -2.37
C GLU A 161 -13.69 24.71 -2.96
N LEU A 162 -13.42 24.67 -4.27
CA LEU A 162 -12.78 25.78 -4.98
C LEU A 162 -13.66 27.03 -5.01
N HIS A 163 -14.98 26.88 -5.22
CA HIS A 163 -15.91 27.99 -5.11
C HIS A 163 -15.91 28.61 -3.71
N GLY A 164 -15.90 27.77 -2.68
CA GLY A 164 -15.81 28.16 -1.28
C GLY A 164 -14.54 28.94 -0.97
N ALA A 165 -13.40 28.49 -1.50
CA ALA A 165 -12.11 29.19 -1.38
C ALA A 165 -12.14 30.59 -2.02
N LEU A 166 -12.66 30.69 -3.26
CA LEU A 166 -12.78 31.98 -3.96
C LEU A 166 -13.74 32.93 -3.26
N ARG A 167 -14.91 32.43 -2.82
CA ARG A 167 -15.91 33.20 -2.09
C ARG A 167 -15.40 33.63 -0.70
N GLY A 168 -14.66 32.76 -0.03
CA GLY A 168 -13.99 33.04 1.25
C GLY A 168 -13.00 34.19 1.11
N GLY A 169 -12.10 34.11 0.12
CA GLY A 169 -11.17 35.19 -0.18
C GLY A 169 -11.87 36.51 -0.50
N LEU A 170 -12.91 36.49 -1.35
CA LEU A 170 -13.68 37.70 -1.65
C LEU A 170 -14.31 38.31 -0.39
N ALA A 171 -14.88 37.49 0.49
CA ALA A 171 -15.49 37.96 1.73
C ALA A 171 -14.47 38.58 2.71
N VAL A 172 -13.22 38.09 2.71
CA VAL A 172 -12.12 38.73 3.49
C VAL A 172 -11.82 40.12 2.93
N VAL A 173 -11.69 40.24 1.61
CA VAL A 173 -11.44 41.52 0.93
C VAL A 173 -12.59 42.50 1.15
N GLU A 174 -13.84 42.05 1.01
CA GLU A 174 -15.03 42.88 1.23
C GLU A 174 -15.12 43.37 2.68
N ARG A 175 -14.89 42.49 3.65
CA ARG A 175 -14.90 42.87 5.07
C ARG A 175 -13.83 43.89 5.42
N ALA A 176 -12.64 43.77 4.84
CA ALA A 176 -11.55 44.70 5.06
C ALA A 176 -11.72 46.03 4.31
N ALA A 177 -12.40 46.01 3.16
CA ALA A 177 -12.69 47.21 2.39
C ALA A 177 -13.81 48.06 3.03
N GLY A 178 -14.73 47.44 3.77
CA GLY A 178 -15.77 48.12 4.54
C GLY A 178 -15.22 48.77 5.82
N LEU A 179 -15.71 49.98 6.16
CA LEU A 179 -15.43 50.62 7.44
C LEU A 179 -16.51 50.25 8.46
N PRO A 180 -16.18 49.60 9.59
CA PRO A 180 -17.15 49.37 10.66
C PRO A 180 -17.66 50.70 11.23
N THR A 181 -18.94 50.76 11.57
CA THR A 181 -19.54 51.97 12.18
C THR A 181 -18.81 52.34 13.47
N GLY A 182 -18.14 53.50 13.48
CA GLY A 182 -17.37 54.00 14.63
C GLY A 182 -15.90 53.60 14.69
N ALA A 183 -15.39 52.88 13.68
CA ALA A 183 -13.96 52.57 13.57
C ALA A 183 -13.12 53.78 13.14
N ALA A 184 -11.88 53.85 13.61
CA ALA A 184 -10.90 54.82 13.11
C ALA A 184 -10.49 54.45 11.68
N ILE A 185 -10.18 55.46 10.87
CA ILE A 185 -9.64 55.26 9.52
C ILE A 185 -8.26 54.62 9.66
N THR A 186 -8.14 53.37 9.22
CA THR A 186 -6.87 52.64 9.19
C THR A 186 -6.05 53.07 7.97
N ASP A 187 -4.73 53.15 8.14
CA ASP A 187 -3.77 53.40 7.06
C ASP A 187 -3.84 52.30 5.98
N PRO A 188 -3.94 52.63 4.67
CA PRO A 188 -4.05 51.66 3.58
C PRO A 188 -2.99 50.54 3.58
N ALA A 189 -1.75 50.85 3.99
CA ALA A 189 -0.70 49.84 4.07
C ALA A 189 -0.94 48.82 5.19
N THR A 190 -1.52 49.28 6.30
CA THR A 190 -1.86 48.42 7.44
C THR A 190 -3.02 47.49 7.06
N THR A 191 -4.07 48.01 6.41
CA THR A 191 -5.19 47.20 5.92
C THR A 191 -4.73 46.12 4.93
N ALA A 192 -3.85 46.47 3.99
CA ALA A 192 -3.32 45.50 3.03
C ALA A 192 -2.52 44.38 3.73
N ALA A 193 -1.70 44.72 4.73
CA ALA A 193 -0.91 43.76 5.49
C ALA A 193 -1.79 42.82 6.34
N GLU A 194 -2.83 43.35 6.99
CA GLU A 194 -3.78 42.55 7.78
C GLU A 194 -4.56 41.56 6.92
N VAL A 195 -5.01 41.98 5.73
CA VAL A 195 -5.72 41.10 4.78
C VAL A 195 -4.81 39.97 4.30
N LEU A 196 -3.56 40.28 3.93
CA LEU A 196 -2.60 39.27 3.50
C LEU A 196 -2.27 38.27 4.62
N ALA A 197 -2.21 38.74 5.87
CA ALA A 197 -1.99 37.87 7.01
C ALA A 197 -3.22 37.00 7.36
N ALA A 198 -4.43 37.48 7.05
CA ALA A 198 -5.68 36.80 7.37
C ALA A 198 -6.03 35.67 6.40
N GLU A 199 -5.57 35.73 5.14
CA GLU A 199 -5.94 34.78 4.09
C GLU A 199 -4.70 34.21 3.38
N PRO A 200 -4.29 32.96 3.68
CA PRO A 200 -3.10 32.35 3.10
C PRO A 200 -3.22 32.05 1.60
N LEU A 201 -4.43 32.09 1.03
CA LEU A 201 -4.61 31.93 -0.42
C LEU A 201 -4.14 33.17 -1.21
N PHE A 202 -3.87 34.30 -0.56
CA PHE A 202 -3.36 35.49 -1.23
C PHE A 202 -1.85 35.52 -1.32
N ARG A 203 -1.35 35.90 -2.50
CA ARG A 203 0.05 36.19 -2.75
C ARG A 203 0.39 37.63 -2.37
N SER A 204 -0.48 38.56 -2.72
CA SER A 204 -0.32 39.98 -2.46
C SER A 204 -1.67 40.67 -2.32
N VAL A 205 -1.67 41.80 -1.61
CA VAL A 205 -2.83 42.68 -1.44
C VAL A 205 -2.40 44.11 -1.70
N THR A 206 -3.13 44.79 -2.56
CA THR A 206 -2.84 46.15 -3.01
C THR A 206 -4.08 47.02 -2.85
N VAL A 207 -3.89 48.20 -2.27
CA VAL A 207 -4.87 49.28 -2.34
C VAL A 207 -4.58 50.09 -3.58
N VAL A 208 -5.57 50.26 -4.45
CA VAL A 208 -5.48 51.07 -5.66
C VAL A 208 -6.37 52.31 -5.57
N ASP A 209 -5.93 53.39 -6.21
CA ASP A 209 -6.73 54.60 -6.38
C ASP A 209 -7.76 54.48 -7.52
N ALA A 210 -8.53 55.53 -7.76
CA ALA A 210 -9.53 55.62 -8.83
C ALA A 210 -8.95 55.45 -10.25
N SER A 211 -7.62 55.58 -10.41
CA SER A 211 -6.92 55.36 -11.68
C SER A 211 -6.29 53.97 -11.80
N GLY A 212 -6.49 53.10 -10.79
CA GLY A 212 -5.92 51.76 -10.72
C GLY A 212 -4.44 51.75 -10.31
N GLN A 213 -3.90 52.88 -9.86
CA GLN A 213 -2.50 52.97 -9.43
C GLN A 213 -2.36 52.47 -7.99
N PRO A 214 -1.30 51.68 -7.70
CA PRO A 214 -1.08 51.15 -6.36
C PRO A 214 -0.68 52.26 -5.39
N VAL A 215 -1.51 52.47 -4.36
CA VAL A 215 -1.26 53.40 -3.24
C VAL A 215 -0.45 52.71 -2.14
N ALA A 216 -0.82 51.46 -1.82
CA ALA A 216 -0.13 50.63 -0.85
C ALA A 216 -0.15 49.17 -1.30
N THR A 217 0.91 48.41 -1.02
CA THR A 217 0.99 46.98 -1.36
C THR A 217 1.64 46.20 -0.23
N ALA A 218 1.02 45.08 0.14
CA ALA A 218 1.58 44.05 0.99
C ALA A 218 1.86 42.79 0.13
N GLY A 219 3.03 42.19 0.33
CA GLY A 219 3.51 41.07 -0.48
C GLY A 219 4.30 41.50 -1.71
N PRO A 220 4.54 40.58 -2.68
CA PRO A 220 5.21 40.90 -3.94
C PRO A 220 4.44 41.95 -4.73
N ALA A 221 5.16 42.78 -5.49
CA ALA A 221 4.55 43.76 -6.39
C ALA A 221 3.63 43.05 -7.41
N PRO A 222 2.49 43.68 -7.79
CA PRO A 222 1.54 43.08 -8.71
C PRO A 222 2.20 42.73 -10.05
N SER A 223 1.93 41.53 -10.57
CA SER A 223 2.57 41.01 -11.78
C SER A 223 2.15 41.71 -13.08
N SER A 224 1.05 42.47 -13.04
CA SER A 224 0.55 43.26 -14.17
C SER A 224 -0.20 44.49 -13.66
N ALA A 225 -0.47 45.45 -14.55
CA ALA A 225 -1.31 46.59 -14.22
C ALA A 225 -2.65 46.14 -13.63
N ILE A 226 -3.10 46.84 -12.59
CA ILE A 226 -4.38 46.57 -11.96
C ILE A 226 -5.43 47.38 -12.71
N GLU A 227 -6.34 46.69 -13.38
CA GLU A 227 -7.50 47.33 -13.99
C GLU A 227 -8.42 47.87 -12.88
N VAL A 228 -9.00 49.05 -13.12
CA VAL A 228 -9.93 49.70 -12.18
C VAL A 228 -11.07 48.73 -11.87
N PRO A 229 -11.26 48.34 -10.59
CA PRO A 229 -12.37 47.49 -10.21
C PRO A 229 -13.72 48.18 -10.53
N PRO A 230 -14.71 47.47 -11.08
CA PRO A 230 -16.07 47.95 -11.25
C PRO A 230 -16.70 48.15 -9.87
N GLY A 231 -17.85 48.84 -9.84
CA GLY A 231 -18.46 49.37 -8.62
C GLY A 231 -18.99 48.37 -7.58
N GLY A 232 -18.50 47.13 -7.54
CA GLY A 232 -18.89 46.14 -6.54
C GLY A 232 -17.84 45.04 -6.32
N PRO A 233 -17.93 44.29 -5.20
CA PRO A 233 -17.03 43.19 -4.90
C PRO A 233 -17.10 42.10 -5.98
N ARG A 234 -15.95 41.67 -6.50
CA ARG A 234 -15.87 40.56 -7.46
C ARG A 234 -14.53 39.86 -7.50
N VAL A 235 -14.50 38.65 -8.02
CA VAL A 235 -13.31 37.91 -8.41
C VAL A 235 -13.22 37.88 -9.93
N VAL A 236 -12.04 38.19 -10.48
CA VAL A 236 -11.77 38.15 -11.93
C VAL A 236 -10.47 37.45 -12.24
N GLN A 237 -10.44 36.77 -13.38
CA GLN A 237 -9.22 36.31 -14.01
C GLN A 237 -8.63 37.46 -14.83
N ALA A 238 -7.45 37.96 -14.43
CA ALA A 238 -6.81 39.15 -14.97
C ALA A 238 -5.95 38.88 -16.22
N ASN A 239 -5.71 37.61 -16.56
CA ASN A 239 -5.03 37.22 -17.80
C ASN A 239 -5.56 35.88 -18.35
N ASN A 240 -5.43 35.69 -19.66
CA ASN A 240 -5.77 34.46 -20.38
C ASN A 240 -4.56 33.85 -21.11
N ALA A 241 -3.36 34.37 -20.84
CA ALA A 241 -2.10 33.91 -21.41
C ALA A 241 -0.93 34.26 -20.46
N GLY A 242 0.21 33.58 -20.65
CA GLY A 242 1.42 33.78 -19.86
C GLY A 242 1.86 32.52 -19.11
N SER A 243 2.80 32.65 -18.18
CA SER A 243 3.37 31.53 -17.43
C SER A 243 2.56 31.11 -16.21
N GLU A 244 1.69 31.98 -15.69
CA GLU A 244 0.89 31.75 -14.49
C GLU A 244 -0.49 32.45 -14.65
N PRO A 245 -1.55 31.92 -14.02
CA PRO A 245 -2.88 32.52 -14.05
C PRO A 245 -2.99 33.58 -12.95
N LEU A 246 -3.52 34.74 -13.28
CA LEU A 246 -3.69 35.85 -12.37
C LEU A 246 -5.16 35.96 -12.03
N VAL A 247 -5.49 35.75 -10.75
CA VAL A 247 -6.86 35.76 -10.25
C VAL A 247 -6.92 36.78 -9.13
N ARG A 248 -7.86 37.71 -9.21
CA ARG A 248 -7.93 38.86 -8.30
C ARG A 248 -9.30 38.97 -7.68
N ALA A 249 -9.35 39.04 -6.36
CA ALA A 249 -10.51 39.53 -5.62
C ALA A 249 -10.39 41.04 -5.46
N SER A 250 -11.45 41.78 -5.75
CA SER A 250 -11.48 43.23 -5.62
C SER A 250 -12.75 43.68 -4.92
N SER A 251 -12.66 44.67 -4.04
CA SER A 251 -13.80 45.36 -3.43
C SER A 251 -13.55 46.87 -3.37
N PRO A 252 -14.55 47.71 -3.69
CA PRO A 252 -14.44 49.14 -3.42
C PRO A 252 -14.26 49.38 -1.91
N MET A 253 -13.39 50.34 -1.55
CA MET A 253 -13.21 50.75 -0.18
C MET A 253 -14.32 51.70 0.27
N TRP A 254 -14.46 51.87 1.58
CA TRP A 254 -15.43 52.75 2.23
C TRP A 254 -15.41 54.21 1.77
N ASP A 255 -14.28 54.68 1.19
CA ASP A 255 -14.13 56.03 0.66
C ASP A 255 -14.77 56.22 -0.73
N GLY A 256 -15.14 55.12 -1.40
CA GLY A 256 -15.69 55.10 -2.76
C GLY A 256 -14.71 55.57 -3.85
N ALA A 257 -13.48 55.91 -3.50
CA ALA A 257 -12.45 56.44 -4.40
C ALA A 257 -11.27 55.46 -4.57
N SER A 258 -11.09 54.55 -3.61
CA SER A 258 -10.06 53.52 -3.62
C SER A 258 -10.69 52.13 -3.69
N ALA A 259 -9.90 51.13 -4.08
CA ALA A 259 -10.33 49.74 -4.06
C ALA A 259 -9.24 48.85 -3.46
N LEU A 260 -9.66 47.84 -2.71
CA LEU A 260 -8.78 46.80 -2.19
C LEU A 260 -8.77 45.64 -3.18
N VAL A 261 -7.58 45.26 -3.65
CA VAL A 261 -7.36 44.20 -4.63
C VAL A 261 -6.40 43.18 -4.07
N ALA A 262 -6.85 41.95 -3.87
CA ALA A 262 -6.03 40.82 -3.45
C ALA A 262 -5.80 39.87 -4.64
N GLU A 263 -4.55 39.50 -4.89
CA GLU A 263 -4.17 38.54 -5.91
C GLU A 263 -3.99 37.16 -5.27
N PHE A 264 -4.71 36.16 -5.77
CA PHE A 264 -4.59 34.78 -5.29
C PHE A 264 -3.25 34.17 -5.74
N ASP A 265 -2.65 33.35 -4.88
CA ASP A 265 -1.52 32.50 -5.25
C ASP A 265 -2.03 31.29 -6.06
N PRO A 266 -1.64 31.14 -7.33
CA PRO A 266 -2.01 29.98 -8.15
C PRO A 266 -1.60 28.66 -7.53
N ARG A 267 -0.48 28.63 -6.79
CA ARG A 267 0.00 27.42 -6.11
C ARG A 267 -0.90 27.06 -4.94
N ALA A 268 -1.37 28.05 -4.19
CA ALA A 268 -2.31 27.85 -3.10
C ALA A 268 -3.67 27.39 -3.64
N LEU A 269 -4.18 27.99 -4.72
CA LEU A 269 -5.39 27.49 -5.40
C LEU A 269 -5.22 26.06 -5.92
N ASN A 270 -4.06 25.71 -6.49
CA ASN A 270 -3.74 24.33 -6.88
C ASN A 270 -3.69 23.35 -5.69
N THR A 271 -3.49 23.81 -4.45
CA THR A 271 -3.60 22.91 -3.28
C THR A 271 -5.05 22.53 -2.98
N VAL A 272 -6.01 23.40 -3.28
CA VAL A 272 -7.45 23.16 -3.04
C VAL A 272 -7.95 22.01 -3.92
N ILE A 273 -7.49 21.91 -5.17
CA ILE A 273 -7.98 20.89 -6.12
C ILE A 273 -7.22 19.56 -6.09
N ARG A 274 -6.26 19.35 -5.17
CA ARG A 274 -5.40 18.15 -5.15
C ARG A 274 -5.98 16.95 -4.39
N GLY A 275 -7.26 16.99 -4.01
CA GLY A 275 -7.82 16.20 -2.91
C GLY A 275 -8.27 14.74 -3.17
N SER A 276 -8.50 14.27 -4.40
CA SER A 276 -9.29 13.02 -4.62
C SER A 276 -8.53 11.81 -5.20
N GLY A 277 -7.27 11.93 -5.61
CA GLY A 277 -6.53 10.81 -6.23
C GLY A 277 -6.82 10.58 -7.73
N GLY A 278 -7.69 11.40 -8.34
CA GLY A 278 -7.82 11.56 -9.79
C GLY A 278 -6.97 12.69 -10.35
N HIS A 279 -6.94 12.83 -11.68
CA HIS A 279 -6.30 13.97 -12.35
C HIS A 279 -7.34 15.07 -12.57
N THR A 280 -7.26 16.12 -11.76
CA THR A 280 -8.16 17.27 -11.82
C THR A 280 -7.50 18.45 -12.54
N ARG A 281 -8.23 19.06 -13.47
CA ARG A 281 -7.92 20.31 -14.16
C ARG A 281 -9.05 21.31 -13.99
N VAL A 282 -8.74 22.59 -13.96
CA VAL A 282 -9.72 23.66 -14.09
C VAL A 282 -9.41 24.41 -15.37
N VAL A 283 -10.41 24.56 -16.24
CA VAL A 283 -10.30 25.29 -17.50
C VAL A 283 -11.12 26.57 -17.49
N ASP A 284 -10.64 27.59 -18.19
CA ASP A 284 -11.40 28.83 -18.40
C ASP A 284 -12.43 28.72 -19.53
N GLY A 285 -13.13 29.83 -19.81
CA GLY A 285 -14.12 29.90 -20.89
C GLY A 285 -13.54 29.72 -22.30
N GLN A 286 -12.21 29.75 -22.48
CA GLN A 286 -11.54 29.41 -23.73
C GLN A 286 -11.10 27.94 -23.80
N ARG A 287 -11.39 27.15 -22.76
CA ARG A 287 -10.92 25.77 -22.55
C ARG A 287 -9.40 25.68 -22.39
N ALA A 288 -8.78 26.75 -21.89
CA ALA A 288 -7.37 26.77 -21.53
C ALA A 288 -7.22 26.39 -20.06
N THR A 289 -6.22 25.58 -19.73
CA THR A 289 -6.00 25.07 -18.37
C THR A 289 -5.50 26.18 -17.44
N VAL A 290 -6.27 26.48 -16.39
CA VAL A 290 -5.97 27.50 -15.38
C VAL A 290 -5.38 26.88 -14.10
N LEU A 291 -5.84 25.70 -13.70
CA LEU A 291 -5.30 24.95 -12.56
C LEU A 291 -5.14 23.48 -12.95
N ASP A 292 -4.10 22.82 -12.44
CA ASP A 292 -3.82 21.40 -12.72
C ASP A 292 -3.19 20.74 -11.49
N SER A 293 -3.70 19.57 -11.13
CA SER A 293 -3.29 18.79 -9.95
C SER A 293 -2.03 17.94 -10.13
N SER A 294 -1.61 17.56 -11.36
CA SER A 294 -0.49 16.64 -11.63
C SER A 294 0.70 17.26 -12.38
N GLY A 295 0.62 18.51 -12.79
CA GLY A 295 1.73 19.23 -13.40
C GLY A 295 1.20 20.45 -14.15
N TYR A 296 1.71 21.63 -13.84
CA TYR A 296 1.09 22.88 -14.26
C TYR A 296 1.81 23.51 -15.46
N THR A 297 1.11 23.57 -16.60
CA THR A 297 1.43 24.50 -17.69
C THR A 297 0.24 25.43 -17.87
N ALA A 298 0.45 26.71 -17.60
CA ALA A 298 -0.60 27.72 -17.69
C ALA A 298 -1.16 27.84 -19.12
N PHE A 299 -2.48 27.89 -19.22
CA PHE A 299 -3.24 28.11 -20.45
C PHE A 299 -3.00 27.06 -21.54
N ASP A 300 -2.53 25.87 -21.16
CA ASP A 300 -2.41 24.75 -22.07
C ASP A 300 -3.81 24.34 -22.55
N PRO A 301 -4.07 24.28 -23.87
CA PRO A 301 -5.38 23.93 -24.38
C PRO A 301 -5.76 22.50 -23.96
N LEU A 302 -7.05 22.29 -23.68
CA LEU A 302 -7.58 20.95 -23.47
C LEU A 302 -7.66 20.21 -24.82
N ASP A 303 -6.54 19.65 -25.26
CA ASP A 303 -6.37 18.99 -26.57
C ASP A 303 -7.19 17.70 -26.73
N ASP A 304 -7.61 17.11 -25.61
CA ASP A 304 -8.50 15.95 -25.61
C ASP A 304 -9.94 16.37 -26.01
N PRO A 305 -10.45 15.91 -27.17
CA PRO A 305 -11.75 16.32 -27.67
C PRO A 305 -12.91 15.82 -26.79
N ALA A 306 -12.78 14.67 -26.13
CA ALA A 306 -13.81 14.13 -25.26
C ALA A 306 -13.92 14.96 -23.97
N LEU A 307 -12.78 15.28 -23.34
CA LEU A 307 -12.74 16.17 -22.18
C LEU A 307 -13.20 17.59 -22.56
N GLY A 308 -12.85 18.06 -23.76
CA GLY A 308 -13.31 19.35 -24.28
C GLY A 308 -14.82 19.43 -24.48
N ALA A 309 -15.46 18.33 -24.91
CA ALA A 309 -16.92 18.24 -25.05
C ALA A 309 -17.61 18.21 -23.68
N LEU A 310 -17.06 17.45 -22.72
CA LEU A 310 -17.52 17.43 -21.33
C LEU A 310 -17.45 18.81 -20.67
N ALA A 311 -16.34 19.51 -20.82
CA ALA A 311 -16.17 20.85 -20.29
C ALA A 311 -17.18 21.84 -20.89
N ALA A 312 -17.43 21.74 -22.20
CA ALA A 312 -18.41 22.56 -22.89
C ALA A 312 -19.85 22.29 -22.39
N ALA A 313 -20.20 21.02 -22.17
CA ALA A 313 -21.50 20.64 -21.59
C ALA A 313 -21.66 21.20 -20.16
N ALA A 314 -20.62 21.06 -19.33
CA ALA A 314 -20.62 21.55 -17.96
C ALA A 314 -20.61 23.07 -17.83
N SER A 315 -20.11 23.80 -18.83
CA SER A 315 -20.08 25.28 -18.85
C SER A 315 -21.47 25.91 -18.70
N GLY A 316 -22.53 25.22 -19.12
CA GLY A 316 -23.93 25.63 -18.94
C GLY A 316 -24.48 25.46 -17.52
N GLY A 317 -23.69 24.92 -16.58
CA GLY A 317 -24.07 24.70 -15.18
C GLY A 317 -24.71 23.34 -14.89
N THR A 318 -24.85 22.47 -15.90
CA THR A 318 -25.31 21.09 -15.70
C THR A 318 -24.09 20.17 -15.53
N PRO A 319 -23.98 19.38 -14.45
CA PRO A 319 -22.91 18.41 -14.32
C PRO A 319 -22.87 17.47 -15.53
N ALA A 320 -21.68 17.19 -16.05
CA ALA A 320 -21.49 16.27 -17.17
C ALA A 320 -20.56 15.14 -16.73
N VAL A 321 -20.92 13.89 -17.03
CA VAL A 321 -20.04 12.73 -16.77
C VAL A 321 -20.10 11.84 -17.99
N ASP A 322 -18.94 11.36 -18.43
CA ASP A 322 -18.81 10.48 -19.57
C ASP A 322 -17.71 9.46 -19.32
N THR A 323 -17.72 8.39 -20.12
CA THR A 323 -16.68 7.38 -20.19
C THR A 323 -15.98 7.51 -21.53
N PRO A 324 -14.90 8.31 -21.63
CA PRO A 324 -14.11 8.40 -22.85
C PRO A 324 -13.69 7.02 -23.33
N GLU A 325 -13.68 6.80 -24.66
CA GLU A 325 -13.10 5.59 -25.25
C GLU A 325 -11.64 5.50 -24.79
N ASP A 326 -11.35 4.57 -23.88
CA ASP A 326 -10.03 4.17 -23.33
C ASP A 326 -10.13 3.58 -21.90
N GLY A 327 -11.35 3.35 -21.37
CA GLY A 327 -11.53 2.79 -20.03
C GLY A 327 -11.29 3.82 -18.93
N ARG A 328 -11.52 5.10 -19.24
CA ARG A 328 -11.46 6.23 -18.32
C ARG A 328 -12.89 6.70 -18.00
N VAL A 329 -13.06 7.32 -16.84
CA VAL A 329 -14.26 8.06 -16.47
C VAL A 329 -13.84 9.49 -16.25
N ALA A 330 -14.55 10.41 -16.89
CA ALA A 330 -14.33 11.82 -16.74
C ALA A 330 -15.62 12.52 -16.31
N ALA A 331 -15.49 13.42 -15.34
CA ALA A 331 -16.58 14.25 -14.84
C ALA A 331 -16.20 15.72 -14.97
N ALA A 332 -17.17 16.55 -15.33
CA ALA A 332 -17.00 17.98 -15.46
C ALA A 332 -18.11 18.72 -14.69
N GLN A 333 -17.70 19.75 -13.96
CA GLN A 333 -18.60 20.59 -13.17
C GLN A 333 -18.17 22.05 -13.25
N ARG A 334 -19.14 22.96 -13.42
CA ARG A 334 -18.88 24.40 -13.34
C ARG A 334 -18.53 24.77 -11.89
N VAL A 335 -17.41 25.46 -11.72
CA VAL A 335 -16.87 25.84 -10.40
C VAL A 335 -17.78 26.86 -9.74
N THR A 336 -18.14 27.92 -10.45
CA THR A 336 -18.94 29.01 -9.87
C THR A 336 -20.30 29.12 -10.56
N PRO A 337 -21.36 29.58 -9.87
CA PRO A 337 -22.65 29.80 -10.53
C PRO A 337 -22.62 31.05 -11.43
N PRO A 338 -23.38 31.05 -12.55
CA PRO A 338 -23.36 32.15 -13.50
C PRO A 338 -23.96 33.43 -12.91
N GLY A 339 -23.39 34.58 -13.24
CA GLY A 339 -23.84 35.89 -12.78
C GLY A 339 -23.50 36.23 -11.32
N THR A 340 -22.69 35.42 -10.64
CA THR A 340 -22.22 35.71 -9.27
C THR A 340 -20.98 36.59 -9.27
N ALA A 341 -20.66 37.18 -8.11
CA ALA A 341 -19.43 37.95 -7.93
C ALA A 341 -18.14 37.12 -8.14
N THR A 342 -18.23 35.79 -8.18
CA THR A 342 -17.12 34.87 -8.45
C THR A 342 -17.28 34.15 -9.79
N ASP A 343 -18.14 34.65 -10.69
CA ASP A 343 -18.38 34.03 -11.99
C ASP A 343 -17.19 34.19 -12.94
N LEU A 344 -16.28 33.22 -12.91
CA LEU A 344 -15.09 33.16 -13.75
C LEU A 344 -15.32 32.35 -15.03
N GLY A 345 -16.49 31.72 -15.18
CA GLY A 345 -16.74 30.75 -16.25
C GLY A 345 -15.90 29.48 -16.16
N TRP A 346 -15.26 29.24 -15.02
CA TRP A 346 -14.38 28.09 -14.84
C TRP A 346 -15.15 26.78 -14.77
N VAL A 347 -14.58 25.76 -15.39
CA VAL A 347 -15.07 24.39 -15.36
C VAL A 347 -13.97 23.48 -14.82
N LEU A 348 -14.30 22.74 -13.78
CA LEU A 348 -13.46 21.67 -13.27
C LEU A 348 -13.72 20.40 -14.08
N VAL A 349 -12.65 19.76 -14.53
CA VAL A 349 -12.66 18.48 -15.25
C VAL A 349 -11.78 17.52 -14.46
N GLU A 350 -12.37 16.44 -13.98
CA GLU A 350 -11.68 15.34 -13.30
C GLU A 350 -11.70 14.12 -14.22
N ASP A 351 -10.55 13.47 -14.40
CA ASP A 351 -10.42 12.24 -15.18
C ASP A 351 -9.65 11.19 -14.38
N GLN A 352 -10.19 9.97 -14.36
CA GLN A 352 -9.61 8.82 -13.69
C GLN A 352 -9.75 7.55 -14.52
N ASP A 353 -8.76 6.67 -14.45
CA ASP A 353 -8.83 5.31 -15.00
C ASP A 353 -9.88 4.50 -14.21
N VAL A 354 -10.79 3.82 -14.93
CA VAL A 354 -11.92 3.09 -14.32
C VAL A 354 -11.45 1.93 -13.43
N VAL A 355 -10.39 1.23 -13.84
CA VAL A 355 -9.82 0.14 -13.07
C VAL A 355 -9.18 0.71 -11.81
N ALA A 356 -8.38 1.77 -11.94
CA ALA A 356 -7.77 2.45 -10.80
C ALA A 356 -8.82 3.02 -9.84
N ALA A 357 -9.88 3.64 -10.36
CA ALA A 357 -10.98 4.22 -9.60
C ALA A 357 -11.81 3.16 -8.87
N ALA A 358 -12.13 2.04 -9.54
CA ALA A 358 -12.82 0.91 -8.92
C ALA A 358 -12.01 0.29 -7.76
N PHE A 359 -10.67 0.26 -7.87
CA PHE A 359 -9.81 -0.10 -6.74
C PHE A 359 -9.68 0.99 -5.69
N ALA A 360 -9.82 2.25 -6.08
CA ALA A 360 -9.63 3.38 -5.18
C ALA A 360 -10.81 3.58 -4.24
N GLY A 361 -12.02 3.44 -4.77
CA GLY A 361 -13.26 3.55 -4.01
C GLY A 361 -13.54 2.36 -3.09
N ASP A 362 -12.98 1.18 -3.36
CA ASP A 362 -13.27 -0.04 -2.58
C ASP A 362 -12.19 -0.33 -1.50
N GLY A 363 -12.32 0.35 -0.36
CA GLY A 363 -11.46 0.15 0.81
C GLY A 363 -11.42 -1.30 1.32
N ASN A 364 -12.47 -2.08 1.08
CA ASN A 364 -12.55 -3.48 1.47
C ASN A 364 -11.70 -4.39 0.59
N ARG A 365 -11.62 -4.13 -0.71
CA ARG A 365 -10.70 -4.83 -1.62
C ARG A 365 -9.25 -4.49 -1.34
N ARG A 366 -8.94 -3.22 -1.04
CA ARG A 366 -7.59 -2.82 -0.60
C ARG A 366 -7.16 -3.58 0.65
N ALA A 367 -8.03 -3.63 1.66
CA ALA A 367 -7.79 -4.41 2.87
C ALA A 367 -7.61 -5.92 2.58
N ALA A 368 -8.38 -6.47 1.63
CA ALA A 368 -8.26 -7.85 1.14
C ALA A 368 -6.86 -8.16 0.62
N LEU A 369 -6.38 -7.33 -0.32
CA LEU A 369 -5.10 -7.52 -0.98
C LEU A 369 -3.96 -7.44 0.03
N VAL A 370 -4.01 -6.47 0.93
CA VAL A 370 -3.05 -6.36 2.03
C VAL A 370 -3.06 -7.64 2.89
N ALA A 371 -4.24 -8.14 3.27
CA ALA A 371 -4.35 -9.36 4.06
C ALA A 371 -3.79 -10.60 3.31
N ILE A 372 -4.08 -10.76 2.02
CA ILE A 372 -3.55 -11.84 1.17
C ILE A 372 -2.02 -11.78 1.11
N VAL A 373 -1.46 -10.60 0.79
CA VAL A 373 -0.01 -10.39 0.66
C VAL A 373 0.69 -10.63 1.99
N VAL A 374 0.20 -10.03 3.08
CA VAL A 374 0.78 -10.18 4.42
C VAL A 374 0.76 -11.65 4.87
N ALA A 375 -0.36 -12.35 4.67
CA ALA A 375 -0.47 -13.76 5.02
C ALA A 375 0.52 -14.63 4.22
N ALA A 376 0.64 -14.39 2.91
CA ALA A 376 1.57 -15.10 2.04
C ALA A 376 3.04 -14.83 2.44
N SER A 377 3.41 -13.56 2.68
CA SER A 377 4.76 -13.17 3.09
C SER A 377 5.16 -13.81 4.42
N LEU A 378 4.27 -13.79 5.42
CA LEU A 378 4.54 -14.42 6.71
C LEU A 378 4.69 -15.94 6.60
N ALA A 379 3.86 -16.59 5.78
CA ALA A 379 3.97 -18.02 5.51
C ALA A 379 5.31 -18.36 4.85
N CYS A 380 5.72 -17.61 3.81
CA CYS A 380 7.02 -17.78 3.16
C CYS A 380 8.19 -17.57 4.13
N ALA A 381 8.14 -16.53 4.97
CA ALA A 381 9.16 -16.27 5.99
C ALA A 381 9.28 -17.43 6.98
N ALA A 382 8.15 -17.99 7.43
CA ALA A 382 8.15 -19.12 8.36
C ALA A 382 8.65 -20.43 7.71
N LEU A 383 8.38 -20.66 6.42
CA LEU A 383 8.95 -21.77 5.65
C LEU A 383 10.45 -21.62 5.47
N ALA A 384 10.93 -20.42 5.12
CA ALA A 384 12.36 -20.11 5.03
C ALA A 384 13.06 -20.34 6.38
N TRP A 385 12.45 -19.88 7.48
CA TRP A 385 12.95 -20.15 8.83
C TRP A 385 13.04 -21.64 9.14
N THR A 386 12.02 -22.43 8.75
CA THR A 386 12.01 -23.88 8.94
C THR A 386 13.10 -24.57 8.11
N ALA A 387 13.35 -24.09 6.89
CA ALA A 387 14.43 -24.58 6.05
C ALA A 387 15.81 -24.37 6.71
N VAL A 388 16.04 -23.19 7.29
CA VAL A 388 17.29 -22.83 7.96
C VAL A 388 17.45 -23.58 9.30
N THR A 389 16.39 -23.73 10.08
CA THR A 389 16.47 -24.29 11.45
C THR A 389 16.34 -25.80 11.52
N VAL A 390 15.67 -26.45 10.57
CA VAL A 390 15.41 -27.90 10.60
C VAL A 390 16.11 -28.61 9.45
N VAL A 391 15.89 -28.16 8.21
CA VAL A 391 16.34 -28.90 7.02
C VAL A 391 17.85 -28.82 6.85
N ALA A 392 18.43 -27.61 6.91
CA ALA A 392 19.87 -27.45 6.75
C ALA A 392 20.68 -28.19 7.84
N PRO A 393 20.34 -28.11 9.15
CA PRO A 393 21.03 -28.87 10.18
C PRO A 393 20.85 -30.39 10.05
N ALA A 394 19.66 -30.88 9.68
CA ALA A 394 19.45 -32.31 9.46
C ALA A 394 20.30 -32.85 8.30
N ARG A 395 20.46 -32.08 7.20
CA ARG A 395 21.35 -32.45 6.09
C ARG A 395 22.82 -32.45 6.50
N ARG A 396 23.25 -31.48 7.31
CA ARG A 396 24.62 -31.43 7.85
C ARG A 396 24.90 -32.65 8.75
N LEU A 397 23.96 -33.01 9.62
CA LEU A 397 24.06 -34.19 10.47
C LEU A 397 24.15 -35.47 9.63
N ALA A 398 23.29 -35.64 8.61
CA ALA A 398 23.35 -36.79 7.71
C ALA A 398 24.73 -36.94 7.07
N GLY A 399 25.27 -35.87 6.48
CA GLY A 399 26.61 -35.89 5.88
C GLY A 399 27.74 -36.14 6.90
N HIS A 400 27.58 -35.68 8.16
CA HIS A 400 28.56 -35.96 9.21
C HIS A 400 28.58 -37.44 9.61
N VAL A 401 27.42 -38.05 9.82
CA VAL A 401 27.31 -39.47 10.18
C VAL A 401 27.75 -40.39 9.03
N GLU A 402 27.44 -40.01 7.79
CA GLU A 402 27.90 -40.76 6.61
C GLU A 402 29.43 -40.81 6.52
N ARG A 403 30.14 -39.70 6.76
CA ARG A 403 31.61 -39.68 6.82
C ARG A 403 32.18 -40.53 7.94
N LEU A 404 31.59 -40.44 9.14
CA LEU A 404 31.96 -41.32 10.26
C LEU A 404 31.79 -42.80 9.92
N ALA A 405 30.71 -43.16 9.21
CA ALA A 405 30.40 -44.53 8.84
C ALA A 405 31.41 -45.14 7.86
N VAL A 406 32.02 -44.33 6.98
CA VAL A 406 33.11 -44.75 6.08
C VAL A 406 34.45 -44.87 6.82
N GLY A 407 34.54 -44.36 8.04
CA GLY A 407 35.70 -44.48 8.91
C GLY A 407 36.65 -43.28 8.88
N GLU A 408 36.22 -42.16 8.27
CA GLU A 408 36.95 -40.90 8.31
C GLU A 408 37.03 -40.35 9.74
N THR A 409 38.19 -39.82 10.12
CA THR A 409 38.35 -39.05 11.35
C THR A 409 37.85 -37.64 11.11
N VAL A 410 36.61 -37.37 11.52
CA VAL A 410 35.96 -36.07 11.36
C VAL A 410 35.90 -35.36 12.72
N ALA A 411 36.19 -34.06 12.75
CA ALA A 411 36.02 -33.25 13.96
C ALA A 411 34.56 -33.30 14.46
N PRO A 412 34.33 -33.26 15.79
CA PRO A 412 32.98 -33.28 16.35
C PRO A 412 32.12 -32.16 15.78
N LEU A 413 30.89 -32.47 15.39
CA LEU A 413 29.97 -31.46 14.87
C LEU A 413 29.41 -30.65 16.05
N ALA A 414 29.67 -29.35 16.11
CA ALA A 414 29.16 -28.52 17.21
C ALA A 414 27.61 -28.48 17.21
N PRO A 415 26.94 -28.77 18.34
CA PRO A 415 25.50 -28.59 18.44
C PRO A 415 25.18 -27.10 18.39
N GLN A 416 24.66 -26.63 17.26
CA GLN A 416 24.39 -25.20 17.05
C GLN A 416 23.22 -24.68 17.90
N ARG A 417 22.34 -25.58 18.37
CA ARG A 417 21.13 -25.25 19.15
C ARG A 417 20.79 -26.36 20.14
N LEU A 418 20.24 -26.03 21.31
CA LEU A 418 19.65 -26.97 22.27
C LEU A 418 18.23 -27.37 21.82
N ASP A 419 18.14 -28.03 20.67
CA ASP A 419 16.89 -28.52 20.10
C ASP A 419 16.94 -30.02 19.79
N GLU A 420 15.88 -30.55 19.18
CA GLU A 420 15.77 -31.94 18.80
C GLU A 420 16.91 -32.41 17.86
N ILE A 421 17.49 -31.50 17.07
CA ILE A 421 18.61 -31.83 16.19
C ILE A 421 19.94 -31.74 16.96
N GLY A 422 20.10 -30.73 17.83
CA GLY A 422 21.27 -30.61 18.70
C GLY A 422 21.48 -31.82 19.59
N THR A 423 20.41 -32.35 20.19
CA THR A 423 20.48 -33.59 20.99
C THR A 423 20.90 -34.80 20.14
N ALA A 424 20.47 -34.88 18.88
CA ALA A 424 20.91 -35.94 17.97
C ALA A 424 22.39 -35.78 17.54
N VAL A 425 22.86 -34.54 17.37
CA VAL A 425 24.27 -34.22 17.11
C VAL A 425 25.14 -34.63 18.30
N GLU A 426 24.75 -34.26 19.52
CA GLU A 426 25.47 -34.60 20.74
C GLU A 426 25.54 -36.13 20.97
N ALA A 427 24.41 -36.82 20.80
CA ALA A 427 24.34 -38.28 20.84
C ALA A 427 25.33 -38.94 19.86
N THR A 428 25.44 -38.39 18.65
CA THR A 428 26.36 -38.87 17.61
C THR A 428 27.82 -38.63 18.00
N ASN A 429 28.16 -37.43 18.47
CA ASN A 429 29.53 -37.09 18.89
C ASN A 429 30.00 -37.98 20.04
N ARG A 430 29.13 -38.22 21.04
CA ARG A 430 29.41 -39.11 22.16
C ARG A 430 29.70 -40.54 21.67
N LEU A 431 28.90 -41.04 20.73
CA LEU A 431 29.11 -42.34 20.13
C LEU A 431 30.46 -42.43 19.37
N ALA A 432 30.83 -41.38 18.63
CA ALA A 432 32.11 -41.31 17.93
C ALA A 432 33.30 -41.35 18.91
N ALA A 433 33.24 -40.58 20.00
CA ALA A 433 34.28 -40.51 21.02
C ALA A 433 34.55 -41.87 21.71
N THR A 434 33.50 -42.64 22.02
CA THR A 434 33.68 -43.99 22.64
C THR A 434 34.46 -44.97 21.75
N ARG A 435 34.37 -44.81 20.42
CA ARG A 435 35.09 -45.67 19.47
C ARG A 435 36.57 -45.32 19.39
N THR A 436 36.91 -44.04 19.41
CA THR A 436 38.31 -43.58 19.40
C THR A 436 39.04 -44.09 20.65
N VAL A 437 38.42 -43.98 21.82
CA VAL A 437 38.98 -44.50 23.08
C VAL A 437 39.21 -46.02 23.00
N ARG A 438 38.23 -46.80 22.49
CA ARG A 438 38.38 -48.26 22.33
C ARG A 438 39.43 -48.67 21.29
N ARG A 439 39.72 -47.83 20.29
CA ARG A 439 40.80 -48.09 19.32
C ARG A 439 42.17 -47.86 19.95
N VAL A 440 42.32 -46.77 20.70
CA VAL A 440 43.58 -46.45 21.41
C VAL A 440 43.89 -47.50 22.47
N ALA A 441 42.88 -48.03 23.17
CA ALA A 441 43.09 -49.09 24.17
C ALA A 441 43.39 -50.50 23.59
N ARG A 442 43.29 -50.68 22.26
CA ARG A 442 43.54 -51.96 21.57
C ARG A 442 44.77 -51.93 20.67
N ALA A 443 45.34 -50.75 20.43
CA ALA A 443 46.63 -50.56 19.78
C ALA A 443 47.70 -50.53 20.89
#